data_AF-A0A932E685-F1
#
_entry.id   AF-A0A932E685-F1
#
_cell.length_a   1.000
_cell.length_b   1.000
_cell.length_c   1.000
_cell.angle_alpha   90.00
_cell.angle_beta   90.00
_cell.angle_gamma   90.00
#
_symmetry.space_group_name_H-M   'P 1'
#
loop_
_entity.id
_entity.type
_entity.pdbx_description
1 polymer ?
#
loop_
_entity_poly.entity_id
_entity_poly.type
_entity_poly.pdbx_seq_one_letter_code
_entity_poly.pdbx_strand_id
1 'polypeptide(L)'
;MKIPFLSKWRRDRELRDEYERAYAKSADASLAWVSTACIGPERKKVRFMRRDEAKFRQDSGWMLFSGEEEQPLHPAAFVITALPLFVRDDPSLEGPLRASVGTEWTRKAPEDVWLRIVGDEVVDQSGVVVGHAQ
;
A
#
# COMPACT_ATOMS: atom_id res chain seq x y z
N MET A 1 -32.72 -15.76 17.92
CA MET A 1 -32.61 -14.93 16.69
C MET A 1 -31.27 -14.19 16.72
N LYS A 2 -30.35 -14.47 15.80
CA LYS A 2 -29.13 -13.65 15.61
C LYS A 2 -29.45 -12.57 14.58
N ILE A 3 -29.44 -11.32 15.02
CA ILE A 3 -29.76 -10.16 14.19
C ILE A 3 -28.51 -9.80 13.38
N PRO A 4 -28.50 -9.93 12.03
CA PRO A 4 -27.29 -9.82 11.22
C PRO A 4 -26.62 -8.44 11.21
N PHE A 5 -27.36 -7.36 11.47
CA PHE A 5 -26.80 -6.00 11.43
C PHE A 5 -25.90 -5.69 12.63
N LEU A 6 -26.20 -6.28 13.80
CA LEU A 6 -25.44 -6.06 15.04
C LEU A 6 -24.05 -6.70 14.96
N SER A 7 -23.89 -7.81 14.23
CA SER A 7 -22.60 -8.47 14.06
C SER A 7 -21.69 -7.73 13.07
N LYS A 8 -22.24 -7.10 12.03
CA LYS A 8 -21.49 -6.26 11.09
C LYS A 8 -20.97 -4.99 11.76
N TRP A 9 -21.84 -4.26 12.47
CA TRP A 9 -21.45 -3.03 13.18
C TRP A 9 -20.36 -3.26 14.24
N ARG A 10 -20.45 -4.40 14.97
CA ARG A 10 -19.44 -4.76 15.97
C ARG A 10 -18.09 -5.08 15.33
N ARG A 11 -18.10 -5.78 14.19
CA ARG A 11 -16.88 -6.09 13.42
C ARG A 11 -16.24 -4.84 12.82
N ASP A 12 -17.05 -3.94 12.27
CA ASP A 12 -16.56 -2.67 11.69
C ASP A 12 -15.94 -1.78 12.78
N ARG A 13 -16.52 -1.76 13.98
CA ARG A 13 -15.98 -1.07 15.15
C ARG A 13 -14.68 -1.72 15.66
N GLU A 14 -14.62 -3.04 15.75
CA GLU A 14 -13.40 -3.77 16.16
C GLU A 14 -12.24 -3.51 15.18
N LEU A 15 -12.52 -3.52 13.87
CA LEU A 15 -11.56 -3.14 12.84
C LEU A 15 -11.11 -1.70 13.05
N ARG A 16 -12.03 -0.75 13.23
CA ARG A 16 -11.69 0.66 13.48
C ARG A 16 -10.80 0.83 14.71
N ASP A 17 -11.14 0.18 15.82
CA ASP A 17 -10.36 0.24 17.06
C ASP A 17 -8.98 -0.42 16.91
N GLU A 18 -8.85 -1.49 16.11
CA GLU A 18 -7.55 -2.10 15.75
C GLU A 18 -6.72 -1.12 14.92
N TYR A 19 -7.33 -0.48 13.91
CA TYR A 19 -6.70 0.54 13.08
C TYR A 19 -6.24 1.76 13.90
N GLU A 20 -7.07 2.28 14.79
CA GLU A 20 -6.75 3.42 15.66
C GLU A 20 -5.64 3.08 16.67
N ARG A 21 -5.62 1.86 17.24
CA ARG A 21 -4.53 1.41 18.12
C ARG A 21 -3.22 1.19 17.36
N ALA A 22 -3.28 0.68 16.14
CA ALA A 22 -2.10 0.56 15.27
C ALA A 22 -1.54 1.94 14.92
N TYR A 23 -2.41 2.92 14.67
CA TYR A 23 -2.04 4.31 14.41
C TYR A 23 -1.38 4.97 15.64
N ALA A 24 -1.95 4.83 16.83
CA ALA A 24 -1.42 5.43 18.06
C ALA A 24 -0.10 4.80 18.56
N LYS A 25 0.22 3.57 18.13
CA LYS A 25 1.46 2.86 18.46
C LYS A 25 2.48 2.84 17.33
N SER A 26 2.20 3.55 16.23
CA SER A 26 3.00 3.46 15.02
C SER A 26 4.42 3.97 15.30
N ALA A 27 5.43 3.10 15.14
CA ALA A 27 6.83 3.45 15.29
C ALA A 27 7.27 4.49 14.24
N ASP A 28 8.50 4.99 14.33
CA ASP A 28 9.09 5.85 13.29
C ASP A 28 8.96 5.18 11.90
N ALA A 29 8.64 5.97 10.88
CA ALA A 29 8.48 5.52 9.49
C ALA A 29 7.51 4.34 9.28
N SER A 30 6.36 4.32 9.96
CA SER A 30 5.38 3.23 9.86
C SER A 30 4.06 3.60 9.16
N LEU A 31 3.86 4.86 8.78
CA LEU A 31 2.68 5.31 8.05
C LEU A 31 2.98 5.44 6.55
N ALA A 32 2.03 5.06 5.72
CA ALA A 32 2.08 5.18 4.27
C ALA A 32 0.83 5.87 3.75
N TRP A 33 0.95 6.55 2.61
CA TRP A 33 -0.18 7.03 1.83
C TRP A 33 -0.71 5.89 0.98
N VAL A 34 -1.98 5.54 1.12
CA VAL A 34 -2.55 4.38 0.44
C VAL A 34 -3.80 4.77 -0.30
N SER A 35 -3.88 4.35 -1.56
CA SER A 35 -5.08 4.48 -2.38
C SER A 35 -6.29 3.88 -1.66
N THR A 36 -7.43 4.58 -1.69
CA THR A 36 -8.68 4.10 -1.11
C THR A 36 -9.15 2.78 -1.74
N ALA A 37 -8.73 2.49 -2.98
CA ALA A 37 -8.96 1.20 -3.63
C ALA A 37 -8.32 0.02 -2.89
N CYS A 38 -7.27 0.27 -2.10
CA CYS A 38 -6.56 -0.74 -1.29
C CYS A 38 -7.09 -0.84 0.15
N ILE A 39 -8.23 -0.23 0.47
CA ILE A 39 -8.78 -0.15 1.83
C ILE A 39 -10.16 -0.81 1.90
N GLY A 40 -10.49 -1.39 3.05
CA GLY A 40 -11.82 -1.93 3.32
C GLY A 40 -12.00 -3.41 2.95
N PRO A 41 -13.26 -3.89 2.96
CA PRO A 41 -13.58 -5.30 2.77
C PRO A 41 -13.39 -5.79 1.33
N GLU A 42 -13.60 -4.92 0.34
CA GLU A 42 -13.45 -5.22 -1.09
C GLU A 42 -12.15 -4.63 -1.65
N ARG A 43 -11.14 -4.48 -0.77
CA ARG A 43 -9.86 -3.88 -1.14
C ARG A 43 -9.17 -4.65 -2.26
N LYS A 44 -8.68 -3.90 -3.25
CA LYS A 44 -7.73 -4.40 -4.25
C LYS A 44 -6.36 -4.56 -3.61
N LYS A 45 -5.61 -5.55 -4.07
CA LYS A 45 -4.21 -5.73 -3.65
C LYS A 45 -3.33 -4.64 -4.24
N VAL A 46 -2.29 -4.27 -3.51
CA VAL A 46 -1.30 -3.29 -3.98
C VAL A 46 -0.58 -3.86 -5.20
N ARG A 47 -0.42 -3.11 -6.28
CA ARG A 47 0.34 -3.57 -7.46
C ARG A 47 1.32 -2.53 -7.98
N PHE A 48 1.20 -1.31 -7.49
CA PHE A 48 2.17 -0.26 -7.73
C PHE A 48 2.50 0.42 -6.41
N MET A 49 3.76 0.78 -6.23
CA MET A 49 4.21 1.53 -5.07
C MET A 49 5.42 2.37 -5.40
N ARG A 50 5.52 3.53 -4.76
CA ARG A 50 6.68 4.41 -4.87
C ARG A 50 7.06 5.00 -3.52
N ARG A 51 8.32 5.38 -3.39
CA ARG A 51 8.84 6.03 -2.19
C ARG A 51 9.23 7.47 -2.45
N ASP A 52 8.49 8.39 -1.87
CA ASP A 52 8.79 9.82 -1.85
C ASP A 52 9.54 10.20 -0.56
N GLU A 53 9.98 11.45 -0.44
CA GLU A 53 10.59 11.95 0.80
C GLU A 53 9.56 11.99 1.94
N ALA A 54 9.93 11.46 3.10
CA ALA A 54 9.11 11.50 4.30
C ALA A 54 8.93 12.94 4.79
N LYS A 55 7.68 13.35 5.03
CA LYS A 55 7.37 14.72 5.47
C LYS A 55 7.42 14.91 6.98
N PHE A 56 7.29 13.83 7.74
CA PHE A 56 7.30 13.84 9.20
C PHE A 56 7.80 12.49 9.73
N ARG A 57 8.12 12.43 11.02
CA ARG A 57 8.81 11.29 11.65
C ARG A 57 8.12 9.93 11.44
N GLN A 58 6.79 9.91 11.46
CA GLN A 58 6.00 8.69 11.26
C GLN A 58 5.78 8.34 9.78
N ASP A 59 6.02 9.29 8.87
CA ASP A 59 5.88 9.09 7.43
C ASP A 59 6.99 8.18 6.93
N SER A 60 6.62 7.05 6.34
CA SER A 60 7.59 6.13 5.74
C SER A 60 8.12 6.61 4.38
N GLY A 61 7.42 7.58 3.78
CA GLY A 61 7.59 8.03 2.40
C GLY A 61 6.89 7.12 1.38
N TRP A 62 6.33 5.98 1.81
CA TRP A 62 5.70 5.04 0.89
C TRP A 62 4.30 5.50 0.46
N MET A 63 4.06 5.40 -0.84
CA MET A 63 2.75 5.50 -1.47
C MET A 63 2.37 4.16 -2.10
N LEU A 64 1.20 3.62 -1.76
CA LEU A 64 0.72 2.32 -2.23
C LEU A 64 -0.55 2.45 -3.07
N PHE A 65 -0.61 1.70 -4.16
CA PHE A 65 -1.64 1.79 -5.20
C PHE A 65 -2.09 0.40 -5.66
N SER A 66 -3.34 0.29 -6.09
CA SER A 66 -3.87 -0.92 -6.73
C SER A 66 -3.43 -1.07 -8.19
N GLY A 67 -2.92 0.00 -8.81
CA GLY A 67 -2.59 0.08 -10.23
C GLY A 67 -3.81 0.34 -11.12
N GLU A 68 -4.97 0.66 -10.54
CA GLU A 68 -6.22 0.94 -11.26
C GLU A 68 -6.82 2.28 -10.82
N GLU A 69 -6.00 3.14 -10.25
CA GLU A 69 -6.39 4.48 -9.87
C GLU A 69 -6.71 5.32 -11.11
N GLU A 70 -7.82 6.05 -11.06
CA GLU A 70 -8.19 6.99 -12.10
C GLU A 70 -7.17 8.14 -12.15
N GLN A 71 -6.78 8.52 -13.36
CA GLN A 71 -5.90 9.64 -13.61
C GLN A 71 -6.73 10.87 -14.05
N PRO A 72 -6.41 12.07 -13.55
CA PRO A 72 -5.29 12.39 -12.66
C PRO A 72 -5.54 11.96 -11.21
N LEU A 73 -4.46 11.58 -10.51
CA LEU A 73 -4.55 11.27 -9.09
C LEU A 73 -5.06 12.46 -8.26
N HIS A 74 -6.18 12.26 -7.56
CA HIS A 74 -6.75 13.24 -6.65
C HIS A 74 -6.32 12.97 -5.20
N PRO A 75 -5.95 13.98 -4.38
CA PRO A 75 -5.57 13.77 -2.98
C PRO A 75 -6.63 13.05 -2.15
N ALA A 76 -7.93 13.25 -2.46
CA ALA A 76 -9.04 12.58 -1.78
C ALA A 76 -9.10 11.06 -2.04
N ALA A 77 -8.36 10.55 -3.04
CA ALA A 77 -8.24 9.13 -3.32
C ALA A 77 -7.24 8.41 -2.40
N PHE A 78 -6.63 9.11 -1.44
CA PHE A 78 -5.62 8.54 -0.54
C PHE A 78 -5.99 8.68 0.94
N VAL A 79 -5.59 7.70 1.72
CA VAL A 79 -5.65 7.71 3.18
C VAL A 79 -4.29 7.37 3.77
N ILE A 80 -3.97 7.95 4.92
CA ILE A 80 -2.77 7.59 5.68
C ILE A 80 -3.10 6.41 6.58
N THR A 81 -2.30 5.35 6.51
CA THR A 81 -2.53 4.11 7.28
C THR A 81 -1.22 3.41 7.61
N ALA A 82 -1.28 2.46 8.55
CA ALA A 82 -0.12 1.73 9.04
C ALA A 82 0.38 0.72 7.99
N LEU A 83 1.59 0.93 7.49
CA LEU A 83 2.28 0.08 6.53
C LEU A 83 2.40 -1.40 6.99
N PRO A 84 2.65 -1.72 8.28
CA PRO A 84 2.71 -3.11 8.73
C PRO A 84 1.44 -3.93 8.49
N LEU A 85 0.27 -3.29 8.39
CA LEU A 85 -0.99 -4.00 8.08
C LEU A 85 -0.97 -4.59 6.67
N PHE A 86 -0.36 -3.88 5.72
CA PHE A 86 -0.23 -4.35 4.33
C PHE A 86 0.78 -5.48 4.23
N VAL A 87 1.91 -5.37 4.94
CA VAL A 87 2.92 -6.44 4.99
C VAL A 87 2.34 -7.73 5.60
N ARG A 88 1.54 -7.61 6.67
CA ARG A 88 0.86 -8.75 7.29
C ARG A 88 -0.07 -9.47 6.30
N ASP A 89 -0.78 -8.72 5.46
CA ASP A 89 -1.73 -9.24 4.48
C ASP A 89 -1.07 -9.69 3.16
N ASP A 90 0.14 -9.19 2.89
CA ASP A 90 0.95 -9.48 1.72
C ASP A 90 2.45 -9.34 2.04
N PRO A 91 3.10 -10.43 2.49
CA PRO A 91 4.51 -10.42 2.86
C PRO A 91 5.48 -10.12 1.69
N SER A 92 5.03 -10.21 0.43
CA SER A 92 5.89 -9.90 -0.72
C SER A 92 6.34 -8.43 -0.76
N LEU A 93 5.61 -7.55 -0.06
CA LEU A 93 5.94 -6.14 0.09
C LEU A 93 7.24 -5.90 0.88
N GLU A 94 7.70 -6.84 1.71
CA GLU A 94 8.89 -6.64 2.56
C GLU A 94 10.16 -6.32 1.78
N GLY A 95 10.32 -6.91 0.59
CA GLY A 95 11.48 -6.66 -0.28
C GLY A 95 11.49 -5.22 -0.78
N PRO A 96 10.49 -4.80 -1.58
CA PRO A 96 10.36 -3.43 -2.08
C PRO A 96 10.42 -2.36 -0.99
N LEU A 97 9.81 -2.59 0.18
CA LEU A 97 9.74 -1.59 1.25
C LEU A 97 11.09 -1.21 1.88
N ARG A 98 12.15 -2.01 1.65
CA ARG A 98 13.52 -1.70 2.07
C ARG A 98 14.25 -0.77 1.10
N ALA A 99 13.69 -0.51 -0.08
CA ALA A 99 14.32 0.31 -1.10
C ALA A 99 14.40 1.79 -0.70
N SER A 100 15.34 2.51 -1.32
CA SER A 100 15.59 3.93 -1.05
C SER A 100 14.46 4.83 -1.55
N VAL A 101 14.45 6.08 -1.10
CA VAL A 101 13.62 7.15 -1.68
C VAL A 101 13.91 7.26 -3.19
N GLY A 102 12.88 7.61 -3.97
CA GLY A 102 12.92 7.69 -5.42
C GLY A 102 12.80 6.34 -6.13
N THR A 103 12.41 5.27 -5.42
CA THR A 103 12.16 3.96 -6.04
C THR A 103 10.69 3.74 -6.32
N GLU A 104 10.45 3.09 -7.45
CA GLU A 104 9.13 2.73 -7.95
C GLU A 104 9.12 1.24 -8.26
N TRP A 105 8.01 0.58 -7.95
CA TRP A 105 7.84 -0.85 -8.10
C TRP A 105 6.46 -1.18 -8.64
N THR A 106 6.40 -2.20 -9.49
CA THR A 106 5.16 -2.69 -10.10
C THR A 106 5.12 -4.21 -10.11
N ARG A 107 3.91 -4.77 -10.15
CA ARG A 107 3.65 -6.17 -10.47
C ARG A 107 2.33 -6.26 -11.22
N LYS A 108 2.22 -7.23 -12.13
CA LYS A 108 1.04 -7.36 -12.98
C LYS A 108 -0.17 -7.94 -12.23
N ALA A 109 0.06 -9.00 -11.46
CA ALA A 109 -0.91 -9.61 -10.55
C ALA A 109 -0.40 -9.61 -9.10
N PRO A 110 -1.28 -9.76 -8.09
CA PRO A 110 -0.88 -9.80 -6.68
C PRO A 110 0.13 -10.89 -6.31
N GLU A 111 0.12 -12.00 -7.03
CA GLU A 111 1.01 -13.15 -6.85
C GLU A 111 2.32 -13.03 -7.65
N ASP A 112 2.42 -12.06 -8.56
CA ASP A 112 3.62 -11.86 -9.37
C ASP A 112 4.74 -11.22 -8.54
N VAL A 113 5.97 -11.45 -9.01
CA VAL A 113 7.16 -10.82 -8.45
C VAL A 113 7.11 -9.31 -8.65
N TRP A 114 7.63 -8.58 -7.67
CA TRP A 114 7.84 -7.15 -7.78
C TRP A 114 8.99 -6.85 -8.75
N LEU A 115 8.71 -6.01 -9.73
CA LEU A 115 9.64 -5.47 -10.72
C LEU A 115 9.88 -4.00 -10.39
N ARG A 116 11.10 -3.52 -10.62
CA ARG A 116 11.45 -2.13 -10.36
C ARG A 116 11.15 -1.29 -11.61
N ILE A 117 10.75 -0.05 -11.41
CA ILE A 117 10.66 0.94 -12.49
C ILE A 117 11.85 1.88 -12.38
N VAL A 118 12.53 2.11 -13.51
CA VAL A 118 13.68 3.00 -13.64
C VAL A 118 13.45 3.90 -14.85
N GLY A 119 13.10 5.16 -14.61
CA GLY A 119 12.56 6.02 -15.67
C GLY A 119 11.26 5.42 -16.21
N ASP A 120 11.19 5.19 -17.52
CA ASP A 120 10.03 4.59 -18.17
C ASP A 120 10.18 3.07 -18.40
N GLU A 121 11.22 2.44 -17.84
CA GLU A 121 11.52 1.02 -18.04
C GLU A 121 11.17 0.18 -16.81
N VAL A 122 10.58 -0.99 -17.05
CA VAL A 122 10.35 -2.02 -16.03
C VAL A 122 11.50 -3.01 -16.10
N VAL A 123 12.21 -3.18 -14.98
CA VAL A 123 13.38 -4.06 -14.87
C VAL A 123 13.15 -5.19 -13.88
N ASP A 124 13.66 -6.36 -14.22
CA ASP A 124 13.65 -7.52 -13.32
C ASP A 124 14.75 -7.43 -12.24
N GLN A 125 14.86 -8.47 -11.41
CA GLN A 125 15.83 -8.54 -10.32
C GLN A 125 17.30 -8.55 -10.79
N SER A 126 17.55 -8.92 -12.05
CA SER A 126 18.88 -8.90 -12.67
C SER A 126 19.21 -7.57 -13.36
N GLY A 127 18.24 -6.65 -13.41
CA GLY A 127 18.37 -5.35 -14.10
C GLY A 127 18.09 -5.42 -15.60
N VAL A 128 17.52 -6.53 -16.09
CA VAL A 128 17.12 -6.66 -17.49
C VAL A 128 15.76 -5.98 -17.70
N VAL A 129 15.65 -5.20 -18.77
CA VAL A 129 14.39 -4.55 -19.18
C VAL A 129 13.40 -5.61 -19.67
N VAL A 130 12.24 -5.67 -19.04
CA VAL A 130 11.15 -6.61 -19.35
C VAL A 130 9.87 -5.93 -19.81
N GLY A 131 9.85 -4.59 -19.85
CA GLY A 131 8.73 -3.81 -20.35
C GLY A 131 8.90 -2.31 -20.13
N HIS A 132 7.84 -1.56 -20.39
CA HIS A 132 7.76 -0.12 -20.15
C HIS A 132 6.66 0.19 -19.14
N ALA A 133 6.89 1.19 -18.29
CA ALA A 133 5.87 1.71 -17.39
C ALA A 133 4.76 2.40 -18.22
N GLN A 134 3.51 2.20 -17.83
CA GLN A 134 2.32 2.80 -18.48
C GLN A 134 1.89 4.08 -17.77
#